data_AF-A0A7W7PYI4-F1
#
_entry.id   AF-A0A7W7PYI4-F1
#
_cell.length_a   1.000
_cell.length_b   1.000
_cell.length_c   1.000
_cell.angle_alpha   90.00
_cell.angle_beta   90.00
_cell.angle_gamma   90.00
#
_symmetry.space_group_name_H-M   'P 1'
#
loop_
_entity.id
_entity.type
_entity.pdbx_description
1 polymer ?
#
loop_
_entity_poly.entity_id
_entity_poly.type
_entity_poly.pdbx_seq_one_letter_code
_entity_poly.pdbx_strand_id
1 'polypeptide(L)'
;MLAEGLTALAAAGGSAVVQAAGTDAWTGLRRRVAEIFGRGDSTRAAAELERLEATAQTLLPVTSGAGDAAALRLRQEGVWAGRFEALLEGLDEEDRERAVTELRELVAFAAATAGDAAFATGTAVAQDGGSAVTGVKNTGPGRRGPARAAHTGNAEATGAGSSAITGIVNDNR
;
A
#
# COMPACT_ATOMS: atom_id res chain seq x y z
N MET A 1 -4.86 9.62 19.76
CA MET A 1 -3.49 9.08 19.64
C MET A 1 -3.61 7.58 19.50
N LEU A 2 -3.53 7.11 18.26
CA LEU A 2 -3.57 5.68 17.94
C LEU A 2 -2.32 4.97 18.45
N ALA A 3 -2.47 3.67 18.72
CA ALA A 3 -1.32 2.81 18.92
C ALA A 3 -0.46 2.78 17.66
N GLU A 4 0.87 2.72 17.82
CA GLU A 4 1.84 2.76 16.72
C GLU A 4 1.56 1.70 15.63
N GLY A 5 1.11 0.50 16.03
CA GLY A 5 0.71 -0.55 15.08
C GLY A 5 -0.51 -0.21 14.22
N LEU A 6 -1.42 0.63 14.70
CA LEU A 6 -2.59 1.10 13.94
C LEU A 6 -2.21 2.21 12.96
N THR A 7 -1.29 3.10 13.34
CA THR A 7 -0.69 4.09 12.44
C THR A 7 0.05 3.41 11.29
N ALA A 8 0.86 2.40 11.58
CA ALA A 8 1.56 1.62 10.54
C ALA A 8 0.58 0.91 9.59
N LEU A 9 -0.51 0.36 10.12
CA LEU A 9 -1.56 -0.27 9.31
C LEU A 9 -2.30 0.74 8.42
N ALA A 10 -2.61 1.92 8.94
CA ALA A 10 -3.22 2.99 8.17
C ALA A 10 -2.30 3.48 7.02
N ALA A 11 -1.00 3.63 7.28
CA ALA A 11 -0.01 3.92 6.26
C ALA A 11 0.03 2.84 5.16
N ALA A 12 0.04 1.56 5.54
CA ALA A 12 -0.01 0.45 4.59
C ALA A 12 -1.30 0.46 3.75
N GLY A 13 -2.45 0.83 4.34
CA GLY A 13 -3.71 1.03 3.62
C GLY A 13 -3.63 2.19 2.61
N GLY A 14 -2.99 3.29 2.97
CA GLY A 14 -2.74 4.42 2.08
C GLY A 14 -1.90 4.04 0.87
N SER A 15 -0.80 3.31 1.07
CA SER A 15 0.01 2.77 -0.02
C SER A 15 -0.79 1.80 -0.88
N ALA A 16 -1.60 0.91 -0.30
CA ALA A 16 -2.44 -0.03 -1.05
C ALA A 16 -3.40 0.68 -2.03
N VAL A 17 -4.01 1.80 -1.62
CA VAL A 17 -4.87 2.62 -2.50
C VAL A 17 -4.10 3.16 -3.70
N VAL A 18 -2.96 3.79 -3.46
CA VAL A 18 -2.16 4.42 -4.53
C VAL A 18 -1.55 3.39 -5.48
N GLN A 19 -1.11 2.24 -4.96
CA GLN A 19 -0.53 1.17 -5.78
C GLN A 19 -1.58 0.50 -6.68
N ALA A 20 -2.80 0.32 -6.18
CA ALA A 20 -3.86 -0.24 -7.00
C ALA A 20 -4.44 0.76 -8.01
N ALA A 21 -4.34 2.07 -7.74
CA ALA A 21 -4.88 3.10 -8.63
C ALA A 21 -4.25 3.02 -10.03
N GLY A 22 -5.12 2.92 -11.05
CA GLY A 22 -4.68 2.77 -12.45
C GLY A 22 -4.25 1.35 -12.85
N THR A 23 -4.43 0.36 -11.97
CA THR A 23 -4.22 -1.07 -12.27
C THR A 23 -5.54 -1.82 -12.37
N ASP A 24 -5.52 -3.05 -12.88
CA ASP A 24 -6.69 -3.94 -12.92
C ASP A 24 -7.21 -4.27 -11.51
N ALA A 25 -6.35 -4.23 -10.49
CA ALA A 25 -6.71 -4.46 -9.09
C ALA A 25 -7.56 -3.32 -8.50
N TRP A 26 -7.57 -2.14 -9.14
CA TRP A 26 -8.26 -0.94 -8.66
C TRP A 26 -9.73 -1.19 -8.34
N THR A 27 -10.45 -1.88 -9.24
CA THR A 27 -11.89 -2.13 -9.08
C THR A 27 -12.20 -2.95 -7.83
N GLY A 28 -11.38 -3.97 -7.55
CA GLY A 28 -11.55 -4.80 -6.36
C GLY A 28 -11.17 -4.07 -5.08
N LEU A 29 -10.13 -3.22 -5.13
CA LEU A 29 -9.64 -2.48 -3.98
C LEU A 29 -10.58 -1.34 -3.58
N ARG A 30 -10.98 -0.48 -4.53
CA ARG A 30 -11.82 0.70 -4.26
C ARG A 30 -13.16 0.34 -3.62
N ARG A 31 -13.74 -0.81 -3.98
CA ARG A 31 -14.99 -1.31 -3.41
C ARG A 31 -14.83 -1.64 -1.92
N ARG A 32 -13.76 -2.33 -1.54
CA ARG A 32 -13.47 -2.68 -0.14
C ARG A 32 -13.19 -1.44 0.71
N VAL A 33 -12.45 -0.48 0.17
CA VAL A 33 -12.23 0.81 0.87
C VAL A 33 -13.54 1.54 1.09
N ALA A 34 -14.41 1.62 0.07
CA ALA A 34 -15.72 2.24 0.22
C ALA A 34 -16.62 1.51 1.24
N GLU A 35 -16.56 0.18 1.32
CA GLU A 35 -17.27 -0.61 2.32
C GLU A 35 -16.76 -0.30 3.74
N ILE A 36 -15.43 -0.25 3.94
CA ILE A 36 -14.78 0.10 5.23
C ILE A 36 -15.21 1.49 5.70
N PHE A 37 -15.14 2.51 4.84
CA PHE A 37 -15.53 3.87 5.21
C PHE A 37 -17.06 4.06 5.27
N GLY A 38 -17.80 3.27 4.49
CA GLY A 38 -19.26 3.30 4.45
C GLY A 38 -19.90 2.74 5.72
N ARG A 39 -19.26 1.77 6.38
CA ARG A 39 -19.76 1.12 7.61
C ARG A 39 -21.21 0.62 7.46
N GLY A 40 -21.54 0.09 6.28
CA GLY A 40 -22.88 -0.38 5.93
C GLY A 40 -23.83 0.70 5.39
N ASP A 41 -23.47 1.98 5.42
CA ASP A 41 -24.20 3.06 4.77
C ASP A 41 -23.81 3.15 3.28
N SER A 42 -24.77 2.83 2.40
CA SER A 42 -24.59 2.85 0.95
C SER A 42 -24.34 4.25 0.38
N THR A 43 -24.92 5.29 0.99
CA THR A 43 -24.73 6.68 0.56
C THR A 43 -23.31 7.14 0.90
N ARG A 44 -22.85 6.81 2.10
CA ARG A 44 -21.48 7.08 2.52
C ARG A 44 -20.48 6.30 1.67
N ALA A 45 -20.75 5.02 1.40
CA ALA A 45 -19.92 4.21 0.52
C ALA A 45 -19.82 4.80 -0.91
N ALA A 46 -20.93 5.28 -1.47
CA ALA A 46 -20.94 5.92 -2.78
C ALA A 46 -20.07 7.20 -2.82
N ALA A 47 -20.18 8.06 -1.81
CA ALA A 47 -19.34 9.27 -1.70
C ALA A 47 -17.84 8.94 -1.60
N GLU A 48 -17.50 7.83 -0.95
CA GLU A 48 -16.11 7.37 -0.86
C GLU A 48 -15.61 6.79 -2.19
N LEU A 49 -16.46 6.10 -2.95
CA LEU A 49 -16.12 5.67 -4.31
C LEU A 49 -15.79 6.84 -5.23
N GLU A 50 -16.57 7.93 -5.18
CA GLU A 50 -16.29 9.13 -5.99
C GLU A 50 -14.93 9.75 -5.63
N ARG A 51 -14.59 9.80 -4.34
CA ARG A 51 -13.29 10.32 -3.88
C ARG A 51 -12.12 9.43 -4.29
N LEU A 52 -12.31 8.11 -4.22
CA LEU A 52 -11.34 7.13 -4.71
C LEU A 52 -11.11 7.33 -6.21
N GLU A 53 -12.18 7.52 -6.98
CA GLU A 53 -12.08 7.74 -8.43
C GLU A 53 -11.33 9.04 -8.76
N ALA A 54 -11.59 10.13 -8.04
CA ALA A 54 -10.81 11.36 -8.18
C ALA A 54 -9.30 11.17 -7.84
N THR A 55 -8.99 10.30 -6.87
CA THR A 55 -7.61 9.92 -6.54
C THR A 55 -6.97 9.20 -7.74
N ALA A 56 -7.65 8.21 -8.31
CA ALA A 56 -7.16 7.47 -9.47
C ALA A 56 -6.91 8.40 -10.67
N GLN A 57 -7.85 9.30 -10.97
CA GLN A 57 -7.71 10.29 -12.04
C GLN A 57 -6.53 11.24 -11.82
N THR A 58 -6.26 11.63 -10.56
CA THR A 58 -5.08 12.45 -10.22
C THR A 58 -3.76 11.71 -10.46
N LEU A 59 -3.78 10.38 -10.34
CA LEU A 59 -2.60 9.53 -10.49
C LEU A 59 -2.36 9.04 -11.94
N LEU A 60 -3.33 9.15 -12.85
CA LEU A 60 -3.18 8.77 -14.26
C LEU A 60 -2.14 9.59 -15.05
N PRO A 61 -2.06 10.94 -14.96
CA PRO A 61 -1.12 11.76 -15.76
C PRO A 61 0.35 11.51 -15.44
N VAL A 62 0.61 10.91 -14.27
CA VAL A 62 1.94 10.65 -13.71
C VAL A 62 2.71 9.56 -14.46
N THR A 63 2.06 8.72 -15.27
CA THR A 63 2.73 7.69 -16.08
C THR A 63 3.67 8.26 -17.16
N SER A 64 3.67 9.58 -17.38
CA SER A 64 4.36 10.24 -18.50
C SER A 64 5.56 11.13 -18.10
N GLY A 65 5.85 11.34 -16.80
CA GLY A 65 6.96 12.20 -16.34
C GLY A 65 7.51 11.82 -14.96
N ALA A 66 8.78 11.43 -14.89
CA ALA A 66 9.33 10.66 -13.76
C ALA A 66 9.59 11.43 -12.44
N GLY A 67 9.68 12.77 -12.46
CA GLY A 67 10.03 13.57 -11.27
C GLY A 67 8.82 13.89 -10.37
N ASP A 68 7.77 14.48 -10.94
CA ASP A 68 6.56 14.89 -10.19
C ASP A 68 5.69 13.68 -9.80
N ALA A 69 5.90 12.55 -10.48
CA ALA A 69 5.24 11.27 -10.27
C ALA A 69 5.33 10.75 -8.84
N ALA A 70 6.57 10.63 -8.33
CA ALA A 70 6.85 10.01 -7.05
C ALA A 70 6.37 10.89 -5.89
N ALA A 71 6.57 12.21 -5.99
CA ALA A 71 6.10 13.16 -4.99
C ALA A 71 4.57 13.19 -4.91
N LEU A 72 3.87 13.14 -6.04
CA LEU A 72 2.41 13.08 -6.06
C LEU A 72 1.90 11.78 -5.44
N ARG A 73 2.50 10.63 -5.77
CA ARG A 73 2.14 9.33 -5.16
C ARG A 73 2.32 9.37 -3.65
N LEU A 74 3.49 9.77 -3.15
CA LEU A 74 3.76 9.86 -1.71
C LEU A 74 2.76 10.78 -0.99
N ARG A 75 2.42 11.92 -1.61
CA ARG A 75 1.38 12.81 -1.08
C ARG A 75 0.02 12.11 -0.99
N GLN A 76 -0.39 11.39 -2.02
CA GLN A 76 -1.67 10.67 -2.03
C GLN A 76 -1.69 9.52 -1.02
N GLU A 77 -0.56 8.83 -0.83
CA GLU A 77 -0.41 7.80 0.21
C GLU A 77 -0.65 8.41 1.59
N GLY A 78 -0.02 9.54 1.89
CA GLY A 78 -0.22 10.26 3.16
C GLY A 78 -1.65 10.76 3.36
N VAL A 79 -2.33 11.24 2.30
CA VAL A 79 -3.75 11.64 2.37
C VAL A 79 -4.62 10.46 2.76
N TRP A 80 -4.42 9.29 2.15
CA TRP A 80 -5.21 8.10 2.47
C TRP A 80 -4.85 7.50 3.83
N ALA A 81 -3.57 7.51 4.21
CA ALA A 81 -3.13 7.09 5.54
C ALA A 81 -3.82 7.90 6.65
N GLY A 82 -3.77 9.24 6.56
CA GLY A 82 -4.44 10.12 7.53
C GLY A 82 -5.96 9.93 7.57
N ARG A 83 -6.59 9.52 6.46
CA ARG A 83 -8.02 9.19 6.44
C ARG A 83 -8.33 7.87 7.16
N PHE A 84 -7.49 6.85 6.99
CA PHE A 84 -7.63 5.61 7.74
C PHE A 84 -7.38 5.84 9.23
N GLU A 85 -6.39 6.66 9.60
CA GLU A 85 -6.17 7.07 10.99
C GLU A 85 -7.40 7.78 11.57
N ALA A 86 -7.92 8.79 10.89
CA ALA A 86 -9.11 9.53 11.33
C ALA A 86 -10.35 8.61 11.45
N LEU A 87 -10.49 7.62 10.57
CA LEU A 87 -11.53 6.60 10.69
C LEU A 87 -11.33 5.79 11.98
N LEU A 88 -10.15 5.20 12.18
CA LEU A 88 -9.87 4.35 13.34
C LEU A 88 -9.99 5.11 14.67
N GLU A 89 -9.57 6.36 14.73
CA GLU A 89 -9.72 7.22 15.92
C GLU A 89 -11.19 7.56 16.22
N GLY A 90 -12.02 7.70 15.18
CA GLY A 90 -13.43 8.06 15.31
C GLY A 90 -14.37 6.92 15.67
N LEU A 91 -13.90 5.67 15.65
CA LEU A 91 -14.69 4.48 15.98
C LEU A 91 -14.56 4.12 17.47
N ASP A 92 -15.63 3.51 18.01
CA ASP A 92 -15.57 2.79 19.27
C ASP A 92 -14.71 1.52 19.16
N GLU A 93 -14.44 0.85 20.27
CA GLU A 93 -13.48 -0.25 20.29
C GLU A 93 -13.92 -1.45 19.45
N GLU A 94 -15.20 -1.83 19.50
CA GLU A 94 -15.73 -2.97 18.74
C GLU A 94 -15.68 -2.69 17.23
N ASP A 95 -16.14 -1.51 16.83
CA ASP A 95 -16.12 -1.11 15.43
C ASP A 95 -14.70 -0.89 14.92
N ARG A 96 -13.79 -0.42 15.77
CA ARG A 96 -12.36 -0.27 15.46
C ARG A 96 -11.71 -1.61 15.23
N GLU A 97 -11.91 -2.61 16.11
CA GLU A 97 -11.35 -3.95 15.91
C GLU A 97 -11.82 -4.58 14.58
N ARG A 98 -13.09 -4.38 14.24
CA ARG A 98 -13.66 -4.80 12.95
C ARG A 98 -12.97 -4.08 11.78
N ALA A 99 -12.88 -2.75 11.84
CA ALA A 99 -12.23 -1.94 10.81
C ALA A 99 -10.74 -2.27 10.65
N VAL A 100 -10.03 -2.58 11.74
CA VAL A 100 -8.64 -3.04 11.73
C VAL A 100 -8.50 -4.37 10.99
N THR A 101 -9.44 -5.29 11.21
CA THR A 101 -9.46 -6.58 10.51
C THR A 101 -9.70 -6.39 9.02
N GLU A 102 -10.72 -5.60 8.65
CA GLU A 102 -11.04 -5.28 7.26
C GLU A 102 -9.86 -4.58 6.55
N LEU A 103 -9.16 -3.68 7.26
CA LEU A 103 -7.99 -2.98 6.73
C LEU A 103 -6.79 -3.91 6.52
N ARG A 104 -6.57 -4.89 7.41
CA ARG A 104 -5.54 -5.93 7.21
C ARG A 104 -5.86 -6.80 6.00
N GLU A 105 -7.11 -7.18 5.82
CA GLU A 105 -7.56 -7.94 4.64
C GLU A 105 -7.41 -7.14 3.35
N LEU A 106 -7.69 -5.84 3.38
CA LEU A 106 -7.46 -4.93 2.26
C LEU A 106 -5.97 -4.90 1.86
N VAL A 107 -5.07 -4.75 2.82
CA VAL A 107 -3.62 -4.73 2.59
C VAL A 107 -3.15 -6.07 2.04
N ALA A 108 -3.63 -7.19 2.59
CA ALA A 108 -3.32 -8.52 2.10
C ALA A 108 -3.84 -8.75 0.66
N PHE A 109 -5.05 -8.27 0.35
CA PHE A 109 -5.60 -8.30 -0.99
C PHE A 109 -4.73 -7.50 -1.96
N ALA A 110 -4.34 -6.28 -1.60
CA ALA A 110 -3.47 -5.46 -2.42
C ALA A 110 -2.14 -6.16 -2.72
N ALA A 111 -1.49 -6.72 -1.70
CA ALA A 111 -0.26 -7.48 -1.84
C ALA A 111 -0.41 -8.73 -2.74
N ALA A 112 -1.54 -9.44 -2.67
CA ALA A 112 -1.80 -10.60 -3.52
C ALA A 112 -2.09 -10.19 -4.98
N THR A 113 -2.83 -9.10 -5.19
CA THR A 113 -3.19 -8.61 -6.53
C THR A 113 -2.06 -7.86 -7.23
N ALA A 114 -1.09 -7.36 -6.48
CA ALA A 114 0.10 -6.75 -7.02
C ALA A 114 0.93 -7.75 -7.87
N GLY A 115 0.86 -9.07 -7.63
CA GLY A 115 1.76 -10.02 -8.31
C GLY A 115 3.23 -9.63 -8.10
N ASP A 116 4.15 -10.00 -9.02
CA ASP A 116 5.55 -9.51 -9.03
C ASP A 116 5.63 -7.97 -9.34
N ALA A 117 4.72 -7.15 -8.81
CA ALA A 117 4.78 -5.71 -8.95
C ALA A 117 5.79 -5.12 -7.95
N ALA A 118 6.49 -4.09 -8.43
CA ALA A 118 7.56 -3.41 -7.74
C ALA A 118 7.14 -3.00 -6.31
N PHE A 119 7.79 -3.61 -5.34
CA PHE A 119 7.76 -3.23 -3.94
C PHE A 119 8.70 -2.03 -3.75
N ALA A 120 8.21 -0.94 -3.19
CA ALA A 120 9.01 0.21 -2.80
C ALA A 120 9.93 0.79 -3.91
N THR A 121 9.36 1.57 -4.84
CA THR A 121 10.14 2.49 -5.70
C THR A 121 10.52 3.78 -4.96
N GLY A 122 10.90 3.67 -3.68
CA GLY A 122 11.21 4.75 -2.73
C GLY A 122 12.21 4.27 -1.67
N THR A 123 12.18 4.81 -0.45
CA THR A 123 13.07 4.36 0.66
C THR A 123 12.37 3.33 1.53
N ALA A 124 12.95 2.13 1.69
CA ALA A 124 12.50 1.14 2.68
C ALA A 124 13.47 1.08 3.86
N VAL A 125 12.93 1.06 5.08
CA VAL A 125 13.71 1.02 6.33
C VAL A 125 13.26 -0.18 7.15
N ALA A 126 14.23 -0.98 7.62
CA ALA A 126 13.99 -2.08 8.55
C ALA A 126 14.77 -1.89 9.85
N GLN A 127 14.11 -2.18 10.96
CA GLN A 127 14.65 -2.17 12.32
C GLN A 127 14.36 -3.50 13.03
N ASP A 128 15.11 -3.81 14.08
CA ASP A 128 14.90 -4.97 14.97
C ASP A 128 14.79 -6.34 14.26
N GLY A 129 15.69 -6.59 13.30
CA GLY A 129 15.73 -7.87 12.56
C GLY A 129 14.73 -7.96 11.41
N GLY A 130 14.11 -6.85 11.02
CA GLY A 130 13.25 -6.75 9.85
C GLY A 130 14.00 -6.82 8.52
N SER A 131 13.24 -6.92 7.42
CA SER A 131 13.76 -6.92 6.05
C SER A 131 13.18 -5.76 5.24
N ALA A 132 14.05 -4.90 4.71
CA ALA A 132 13.71 -3.80 3.83
C ALA A 132 14.07 -4.18 2.38
N VAL A 133 13.07 -4.24 1.51
CA VAL A 133 13.26 -4.59 0.10
C VAL A 133 12.67 -3.50 -0.78
N THR A 134 13.50 -2.96 -1.67
CA THR A 134 13.10 -2.05 -2.74
C THR A 134 13.38 -2.70 -4.09
N GLY A 135 12.39 -2.71 -5.00
CA GLY A 135 12.43 -3.43 -6.28
C GLY A 135 11.43 -4.59 -6.36
N VAL A 136 11.80 -5.73 -6.95
CA VAL A 136 10.85 -6.83 -7.23
C VAL A 136 11.14 -8.02 -6.31
N LYS A 137 10.14 -8.53 -5.59
CA LYS A 137 10.25 -9.77 -4.80
C LYS A 137 9.48 -10.90 -5.48
N ASN A 138 10.20 -11.94 -5.91
CA ASN A 138 9.62 -13.17 -6.47
C ASN A 138 9.39 -14.19 -5.36
N THR A 139 8.15 -14.62 -5.14
CA THR A 139 7.76 -15.52 -4.02
C THR A 139 7.28 -16.91 -4.45
N GLY A 140 7.42 -17.29 -5.73
CA GLY A 140 6.93 -18.57 -6.26
C GLY A 140 7.99 -19.43 -6.95
N PRO A 141 8.03 -20.76 -6.72
CA PRO A 141 8.90 -21.66 -7.47
C PRO A 141 8.38 -21.80 -8.91
N GLY A 142 9.17 -21.36 -9.90
CA GLY A 142 8.93 -21.72 -11.31
C GLY A 142 8.79 -20.59 -12.32
N ARG A 143 9.07 -19.32 -11.99
CA ARG A 143 9.06 -18.25 -12.99
C ARG A 143 10.34 -18.26 -13.84
N ARG A 144 10.25 -18.83 -15.05
CA ARG A 144 11.24 -18.70 -16.12
C ARG A 144 10.91 -17.48 -16.98
N GLY A 145 11.53 -16.36 -16.67
CA GLY A 145 11.54 -15.14 -17.50
C GLY A 145 12.54 -14.14 -16.89
N PRO A 146 13.24 -13.32 -17.71
CA PRO A 146 14.19 -12.36 -17.18
C PRO A 146 13.45 -11.25 -16.43
N ALA A 147 13.44 -11.32 -15.10
CA ALA A 147 13.03 -10.19 -14.28
C ALA A 147 14.00 -9.02 -14.54
N ARG A 148 13.46 -7.85 -14.85
CA ARG A 148 14.21 -6.61 -15.05
C ARG A 148 13.74 -5.58 -14.04
N ALA A 149 14.67 -5.07 -13.24
CA ALA A 149 14.43 -3.98 -12.31
C ALA A 149 15.38 -2.83 -12.64
N ALA A 150 14.84 -1.63 -12.76
CA ALA A 150 15.59 -0.40 -12.97
C ALA A 150 15.04 0.67 -12.02
N HIS A 151 15.91 1.55 -11.51
CA HIS A 151 15.54 2.64 -10.60
C HIS A 151 14.85 2.19 -9.29
N THR A 152 15.35 1.13 -8.66
CA THR A 152 14.74 0.44 -7.51
C THR A 152 14.84 1.16 -6.15
N GLY A 153 15.05 2.47 -6.09
CA GLY A 153 15.09 3.20 -4.81
C GLY A 153 16.22 2.77 -3.85
N ASN A 154 16.18 3.30 -2.61
CA ASN A 154 17.21 3.08 -1.58
C ASN A 154 16.67 2.15 -0.48
N ALA A 155 17.44 1.14 -0.10
CA ALA A 155 17.12 0.26 1.03
C ALA A 155 18.13 0.50 2.16
N GLU A 156 17.64 0.72 3.39
CA GLU A 156 18.46 0.92 4.58
C GLU A 156 18.06 -0.08 5.68
N ALA A 157 19.06 -0.70 6.30
CA ALA A 157 18.89 -1.65 7.39
C ALA A 157 19.86 -1.32 8.51
N THR A 158 19.33 -1.22 9.73
CA THR A 158 20.11 -0.94 10.93
C THR A 158 19.75 -1.95 12.02
N GLY A 159 20.74 -2.36 12.83
CA GLY A 159 20.56 -3.36 13.88
C GLY A 159 21.05 -4.77 13.52
N ALA A 160 21.21 -5.62 14.53
CA ALA A 160 21.67 -6.99 14.37
C ALA A 160 20.61 -7.85 13.68
N GLY A 161 20.97 -8.51 12.57
CA GLY A 161 20.07 -9.37 11.79
C GLY A 161 19.25 -8.66 10.72
N SER A 162 19.35 -7.34 10.58
CA SER A 162 18.62 -6.57 9.57
C SER A 162 19.25 -6.75 8.17
N SER A 163 18.42 -6.73 7.12
CA SER A 163 18.87 -6.83 5.72
C SER A 163 18.18 -5.79 4.82
N ALA A 164 18.97 -5.17 3.94
CA ALA A 164 18.52 -4.20 2.96
C ALA A 164 18.95 -4.63 1.56
N ILE A 165 18.00 -4.77 0.63
CA ILE A 165 18.28 -5.14 -0.77
C ILE A 165 17.57 -4.17 -1.71
N THR A 166 18.34 -3.59 -2.64
CA THR A 166 17.81 -2.88 -3.81
C THR A 166 17.98 -3.77 -5.06
N GLY A 167 16.90 -4.04 -5.78
CA GLY A 167 16.92 -4.88 -6.98
C GLY A 167 15.89 -6.00 -7.00
N ILE A 168 16.29 -7.21 -7.41
CA ILE A 168 15.40 -8.39 -7.47
C ILE A 168 15.78 -9.34 -6.34
N VAL A 169 14.79 -9.71 -5.53
CA VAL A 169 14.92 -10.71 -4.47
C VAL A 169 14.15 -11.96 -4.85
N ASN A 170 14.83 -13.10 -4.88
CA ASN A 170 14.20 -14.42 -5.05
C ASN A 170 14.13 -15.10 -3.68
N ASP A 171 12.93 -15.44 -3.24
CA ASP A 171 12.73 -16.22 -2.02
C ASP A 171 12.72 -17.71 -2.40
N ASN A 172 13.78 -18.43 -2.06
CA ASN A 172 13.79 -19.90 -2.15
C ASN A 172 13.20 -20.44 -0.84
N ARG A 173 11.88 -20.54 -0.77
CA ARG A 173 11.21 -21.39 0.22
C ARG A 173 10.95 -22.79 -0.33
#